data_AF-K2RFS6-F1
#
_entry.id   AF-K2RFS6-F1
#
_cell.length_a   1.000
_cell.length_b   1.000
_cell.length_c   1.000
_cell.angle_alpha   90.00
_cell.angle_beta   90.00
_cell.angle_gamma   90.00
#
_symmetry.space_group_name_H-M   'P 1'
#
loop_
_entity.id
_entity.type
_entity.pdbx_description
1 polymer ?
#
loop_
_entity_poly.entity_id
_entity_poly.type
_entity_poly.pdbx_seq_one_letter_code
_entity_poly.pdbx_strand_id
1 'polypeptide(L)'
;MLRSSPIIEYGPTVLIVITWVGALTAFFAATTGMLQNDMKRIIRFSTCSQMGYLFMAVGLSQYNAALFHLVNHAFFKALLFLAAGAVIHGMADQQDLRRLGGLVNFLPLSYTAILIGSLSLMAFPFLTGFYSKDLILELAAGQYEVSGNIAYWLGTLSARLTAFYSTRLISLAFFTVPNGPKVDYEHAHDAPFIIIIPL
;
A
#
# COMPACT_ATOMS: atom_id res chain seq x y z
N MET A 1 -12.31 -16.77 3.43
CA MET A 1 -12.34 -16.45 4.87
C MET A 1 -13.59 -15.66 5.25
N LEU A 2 -13.84 -14.47 4.69
CA LEU A 2 -15.07 -13.71 5.01
C LEU A 2 -16.36 -14.52 4.81
N ARG A 3 -16.51 -15.24 3.68
CA ARG A 3 -17.69 -16.10 3.43
C ARG A 3 -17.77 -17.33 4.34
N SER A 4 -16.62 -17.78 4.85
CA SER A 4 -16.51 -18.94 5.73
C SER A 4 -16.41 -18.51 7.20
N SER A 5 -16.75 -17.25 7.53
CA SER A 5 -16.70 -16.74 8.91
C SER A 5 -17.51 -17.58 9.89
N PRO A 6 -18.71 -18.13 9.56
CA PRO A 6 -19.45 -18.95 10.52
C PRO A 6 -18.72 -20.24 10.89
N ILE A 7 -17.81 -20.73 10.03
CA ILE A 7 -17.02 -21.95 10.31
C ILE A 7 -15.77 -21.59 11.10
N ILE A 8 -15.10 -20.49 10.74
CA ILE A 8 -13.84 -20.04 11.37
C ILE A 8 -14.07 -19.65 12.83
N GLU A 9 -15.23 -19.08 13.16
CA GLU A 9 -15.53 -18.60 14.52
C GLU A 9 -15.55 -19.73 15.56
N TYR A 10 -15.88 -20.97 15.15
CA TYR A 10 -15.86 -22.13 16.05
C TYR A 10 -14.46 -22.73 16.22
N GLY A 11 -13.43 -22.19 15.56
CA GLY A 11 -12.06 -22.67 15.59
C GLY A 11 -11.09 -21.65 16.21
N PRO A 12 -10.99 -21.55 17.55
CA PRO A 12 -10.11 -20.58 18.21
C PRO A 12 -8.64 -20.73 17.79
N THR A 13 -8.15 -21.97 17.62
CA THR A 13 -6.80 -22.23 17.10
C THR A 13 -6.59 -21.68 15.69
N VAL A 14 -7.64 -21.76 14.84
CA VAL A 14 -7.58 -21.26 13.45
C VAL A 14 -7.48 -19.73 13.44
N LEU A 15 -8.28 -19.06 14.27
CA LEU A 15 -8.22 -17.60 14.44
C LEU A 15 -6.84 -17.12 14.89
N ILE A 16 -6.24 -17.78 15.87
CA ILE A 16 -4.87 -17.47 16.35
C ILE A 16 -3.86 -17.63 15.20
N VAL A 17 -3.90 -18.75 14.46
CA VAL A 17 -2.99 -18.99 13.33
C VAL A 17 -3.16 -17.92 12.26
N ILE A 18 -4.40 -17.56 11.91
CA ILE A 18 -4.69 -16.52 10.92
C ILE A 18 -4.12 -15.17 11.38
N THR A 19 -4.30 -14.80 12.65
CA THR A 19 -3.75 -13.56 13.22
C THR A 19 -2.24 -13.50 13.09
N TRP A 20 -1.53 -14.56 13.48
CA TRP A 20 -0.07 -14.63 13.39
C TRP A 20 0.43 -14.57 11.95
N VAL A 21 -0.17 -15.35 11.05
CA VAL A 21 0.19 -15.36 9.63
C VAL A 21 -0.05 -13.97 9.01
N GLY A 22 -1.17 -13.32 9.34
CA GLY A 22 -1.49 -11.97 8.91
C GLY A 22 -0.45 -10.95 9.37
N ALA A 23 -0.15 -10.92 10.67
CA ALA A 23 0.78 -9.97 11.27
C ALA A 23 2.23 -10.14 10.73
N LEU A 24 2.70 -11.39 10.64
CA LEU A 24 4.04 -11.69 10.09
C LEU A 24 4.13 -11.34 8.61
N THR A 25 3.09 -11.64 7.82
CA THR A 25 3.03 -11.28 6.41
C THR A 25 3.04 -9.76 6.24
N ALA A 26 2.24 -9.03 7.03
CA ALA A 26 2.18 -7.57 6.99
C ALA A 26 3.56 -6.95 7.23
N PHE A 27 4.29 -7.45 8.23
CA PHE A 27 5.62 -6.98 8.59
C PHE A 27 6.68 -7.36 7.53
N PHE A 28 6.76 -8.64 7.16
CA PHE A 28 7.76 -9.13 6.19
C PHE A 28 7.60 -8.52 4.79
N ALA A 29 6.35 -8.34 4.33
CA ALA A 29 6.09 -7.67 3.06
C ALA A 29 6.50 -6.18 3.09
N ALA A 30 6.32 -5.50 4.22
CA ALA A 30 6.70 -4.10 4.34
C ALA A 30 8.22 -3.91 4.38
N THR A 31 8.96 -4.78 5.08
CA THR A 31 10.44 -4.74 5.10
C THR A 31 11.03 -5.04 3.74
N THR A 32 10.52 -6.04 3.02
CA THR A 32 10.96 -6.37 1.66
C THR A 32 10.64 -5.26 0.66
N GLY A 33 9.49 -4.59 0.82
CA GLY A 33 9.10 -3.42 0.01
C GLY A 33 10.07 -2.25 0.10
N MET A 34 10.67 -2.00 1.28
CA MET A 34 11.66 -0.92 1.47
C MET A 34 12.91 -1.09 0.61
N LEU A 35 13.30 -2.34 0.34
CA LEU A 35 14.53 -2.66 -0.39
C LEU A 35 14.33 -2.74 -1.91
N GLN A 36 13.09 -2.63 -2.39
CA GLN A 36 12.81 -2.63 -3.82
C GLN A 36 13.17 -1.29 -4.45
N ASN A 37 13.72 -1.32 -5.67
CA ASN A 37 14.01 -0.10 -6.44
C ASN A 37 13.03 0.10 -7.61
N ASP A 38 12.37 -0.96 -8.06
CA ASP A 38 11.34 -0.84 -9.10
C ASP A 38 10.02 -0.33 -8.52
N MET A 39 9.43 0.69 -9.16
CA MET A 39 8.18 1.32 -8.71
C MET A 39 7.04 0.30 -8.56
N LYS A 40 6.79 -0.54 -9.59
CA LYS A 40 5.76 -1.59 -9.55
C LYS A 40 6.04 -2.65 -8.48
N ARG A 41 7.31 -2.95 -8.16
CA ARG A 41 7.64 -3.93 -7.11
C ARG A 41 7.29 -3.38 -5.73
N ILE A 42 7.64 -2.13 -5.43
CA ILE A 42 7.27 -1.48 -4.18
C ILE A 42 5.75 -1.54 -3.97
N ILE A 43 4.97 -1.18 -5.02
CA ILE A 43 3.51 -1.21 -4.94
C ILE A 43 2.99 -2.65 -4.74
N ARG A 44 3.56 -3.67 -5.40
CA ARG A 44 3.18 -5.07 -5.18
C ARG A 44 3.45 -5.56 -3.75
N PHE A 45 4.61 -5.26 -3.18
CA PHE A 45 4.92 -5.65 -1.80
C PHE A 45 4.03 -4.92 -0.80
N SER A 46 3.66 -3.67 -1.09
CA SER A 46 2.68 -2.97 -0.28
C SER A 46 1.28 -3.61 -0.34
N THR A 47 0.88 -4.25 -1.45
CA THR A 47 -0.35 -5.07 -1.53
C THR A 47 -0.24 -6.30 -0.64
N CYS A 48 0.88 -7.03 -0.68
CA CYS A 48 1.11 -8.19 0.19
C CYS A 48 1.01 -7.78 1.67
N SER A 49 1.56 -6.61 2.03
CA SER A 49 1.45 -6.07 3.38
C SER A 49 0.00 -5.78 3.79
N GLN A 50 -0.80 -5.11 2.94
CA GLN A 50 -2.21 -4.82 3.23
C GLN A 50 -3.06 -6.10 3.30
N MET A 51 -2.78 -7.12 2.48
CA MET A 51 -3.41 -8.44 2.62
C MET A 51 -3.10 -9.08 3.99
N GLY A 52 -1.90 -8.86 4.54
CA GLY A 52 -1.56 -9.23 5.90
C GLY A 52 -2.47 -8.57 6.95
N TYR A 53 -2.79 -7.28 6.80
CA TYR A 53 -3.76 -6.59 7.68
C TYR A 53 -5.17 -7.18 7.58
N LEU A 54 -5.60 -7.57 6.38
CA LEU A 54 -6.90 -8.21 6.18
C LEU A 54 -6.98 -9.56 6.91
N PHE A 55 -5.92 -10.35 6.82
CA PHE A 55 -5.82 -11.63 7.52
C PHE A 55 -5.79 -11.40 9.03
N MET A 56 -5.00 -10.43 9.49
CA MET A 56 -4.96 -10.04 10.89
C MET A 56 -6.35 -9.66 11.42
N ALA A 57 -7.11 -8.82 10.71
CA ALA A 57 -8.47 -8.46 11.10
C ALA A 57 -9.43 -9.66 11.14
N VAL A 58 -9.35 -10.57 10.16
CA VAL A 58 -10.13 -11.81 10.18
C VAL A 58 -9.77 -12.70 11.37
N GLY A 59 -8.48 -12.82 11.70
CA GLY A 59 -8.02 -13.62 12.83
C GLY A 59 -8.41 -13.05 14.19
N LEU A 60 -8.69 -11.75 14.28
CA LEU A 60 -9.24 -11.07 15.46
C LEU A 60 -10.78 -11.14 15.52
N SER A 61 -11.40 -11.98 14.69
CA SER A 61 -12.86 -12.08 14.49
C SER A 61 -13.51 -10.77 14.00
N GLN A 62 -12.75 -9.85 13.39
CA GLN A 62 -13.23 -8.56 12.90
C GLN A 62 -13.47 -8.58 11.39
N TYR A 63 -14.42 -9.41 10.95
CA TYR A 63 -14.71 -9.61 9.53
C TYR A 63 -15.22 -8.34 8.82
N ASN A 64 -15.99 -7.49 9.51
CA ASN A 64 -16.49 -6.24 8.94
C ASN A 64 -15.35 -5.23 8.71
N ALA A 65 -14.42 -5.12 9.65
CA ALA A 65 -13.24 -4.27 9.49
C ALA A 65 -12.33 -4.77 8.35
N ALA A 66 -12.16 -6.10 8.23
CA ALA A 66 -11.46 -6.70 7.11
C ALA A 66 -12.14 -6.38 5.76
N LEU A 67 -13.47 -6.52 5.66
CA LEU A 67 -14.19 -6.18 4.42
C LEU A 67 -14.07 -4.69 4.09
N PHE A 68 -14.21 -3.82 5.10
CA PHE A 68 -14.05 -2.38 4.92
C PHE A 68 -12.67 -2.00 4.39
N HIS A 69 -11.61 -2.56 4.98
CA HIS A 69 -10.26 -2.34 4.49
C HIS A 69 -10.03 -2.94 3.10
N LEU A 70 -10.62 -4.10 2.79
CA LEU A 70 -10.49 -4.74 1.47
C LEU A 70 -11.03 -3.83 0.36
N VAL A 71 -12.19 -3.22 0.58
CA VAL A 71 -12.81 -2.30 -0.39
C VAL A 71 -11.94 -1.05 -0.58
N ASN A 72 -11.55 -0.40 0.52
CA ASN A 72 -10.68 0.78 0.44
C ASN A 72 -9.36 0.46 -0.26
N HIS A 73 -8.76 -0.68 0.07
CA HIS A 73 -7.55 -1.20 -0.54
C HIS A 73 -7.67 -1.40 -2.04
N ALA A 74 -8.79 -1.94 -2.53
CA ALA A 74 -9.02 -2.09 -3.96
C ALA A 74 -8.90 -0.74 -4.69
N PHE A 75 -9.53 0.31 -4.16
CA PHE A 75 -9.48 1.65 -4.76
C PHE A 75 -8.08 2.26 -4.73
N PHE A 76 -7.46 2.40 -3.56
CA PHE A 76 -6.16 3.09 -3.50
C PHE A 76 -5.03 2.29 -4.17
N LYS A 77 -5.14 0.95 -4.25
CA LYS A 77 -4.18 0.16 -5.04
C LYS A 77 -4.41 0.27 -6.52
N ALA A 78 -5.66 0.25 -6.98
CA ALA A 78 -5.96 0.45 -8.39
C ALA A 78 -5.40 1.79 -8.86
N LEU A 79 -5.65 2.86 -8.09
CA LEU A 79 -5.09 4.19 -8.32
C LEU A 79 -3.56 4.16 -8.42
N LEU A 80 -2.87 3.55 -7.45
CA LEU A 80 -1.41 3.46 -7.45
C LEU A 80 -0.85 2.68 -8.64
N PHE A 81 -1.46 1.55 -9.03
CA PHE A 81 -0.97 0.75 -10.16
C PHE A 81 -1.22 1.42 -11.50
N LEU A 82 -2.38 2.07 -11.68
CA LEU A 82 -2.69 2.82 -12.90
C LEU A 82 -1.78 4.05 -13.03
N ALA A 83 -1.60 4.81 -11.94
CA ALA A 83 -0.76 6.01 -11.96
C ALA A 83 0.72 5.64 -12.16
N ALA A 84 1.22 4.57 -11.53
CA ALA A 84 2.55 4.04 -11.83
C ALA A 84 2.68 3.59 -13.30
N GLY A 85 1.62 3.00 -13.87
CA GLY A 85 1.56 2.67 -15.29
C GLY A 85 1.70 3.89 -16.19
N ALA A 86 1.00 4.98 -15.86
CA ALA A 86 1.09 6.26 -16.56
C ALA A 86 2.50 6.85 -16.49
N VAL A 87 3.14 6.85 -15.30
CA VAL A 87 4.52 7.33 -15.15
C VAL A 87 5.50 6.51 -15.98
N ILE A 88 5.37 5.19 -15.95
CA ILE A 88 6.24 4.28 -16.72
C ILE A 88 6.08 4.52 -18.22
N HIS A 89 4.84 4.68 -18.70
CA HIS A 89 4.57 4.98 -20.10
C HIS A 89 5.14 6.34 -20.53
N GLY A 90 4.97 7.37 -19.69
CA GLY A 90 5.52 8.71 -19.95
C GLY A 90 7.04 8.78 -19.89
N MET A 91 7.71 7.83 -19.24
CA MET A 91 9.17 7.79 -19.06
C MET A 91 9.85 6.65 -19.83
N ALA A 92 9.43 6.42 -21.08
CA ALA A 92 10.04 5.42 -21.98
C ALA A 92 10.17 4.02 -21.35
N ASP A 93 9.11 3.56 -20.67
CA ASP A 93 9.02 2.29 -19.95
C ASP A 93 10.02 2.13 -18.79
N GLN A 94 10.57 3.23 -18.27
CA GLN A 94 11.47 3.20 -17.11
C GLN A 94 10.72 2.89 -15.81
N GLN A 95 11.13 1.82 -15.12
CA GLN A 95 10.50 1.38 -13.87
C GLN A 95 11.39 1.58 -12.63
N ASP A 96 12.70 1.70 -12.80
CA ASP A 96 13.67 1.82 -11.71
C ASP A 96 13.68 3.26 -11.17
N LEU A 97 13.30 3.44 -9.90
CA LEU A 97 13.26 4.74 -9.23
C LEU A 97 14.62 5.45 -9.23
N ARG A 98 15.73 4.71 -9.30
CA ARG A 98 17.07 5.31 -9.33
C ARG A 98 17.36 6.07 -10.62
N ARG A 99 16.59 5.82 -11.68
CA ARG A 99 16.73 6.44 -13.01
C ARG A 99 15.63 7.47 -13.29
N LEU A 100 14.77 7.74 -12.30
CA LEU A 100 13.72 8.75 -12.33
C LEU A 100 14.13 9.97 -11.48
N GLY A 101 13.26 10.97 -11.40
CA GLY A 101 13.45 12.19 -10.62
C GLY A 101 12.88 13.41 -11.33
N GLY A 102 12.48 14.43 -10.58
CA GLY A 102 12.08 15.72 -11.12
C GLY A 102 10.79 15.71 -11.96
N LEU A 103 9.96 14.68 -11.82
CA LEU A 103 8.81 14.46 -12.70
C LEU A 103 7.57 15.32 -12.38
N VAL A 104 7.57 16.11 -11.29
CA VAL A 104 6.40 16.92 -10.88
C VAL A 104 5.89 17.82 -12.01
N ASN A 105 6.80 18.48 -12.72
CA ASN A 105 6.44 19.43 -13.77
C ASN A 105 6.09 18.75 -15.11
N PHE A 106 6.55 17.52 -15.32
CA PHE A 106 6.32 16.76 -16.56
C PHE A 106 5.02 15.95 -16.48
N LEU A 107 4.71 15.40 -15.31
CA LEU A 107 3.61 14.45 -15.08
C LEU A 107 2.72 14.90 -13.89
N PRO A 108 2.15 16.11 -13.90
CA PRO A 108 1.42 16.65 -12.75
C PRO A 108 0.19 15.81 -12.36
N LEU A 109 -0.55 15.25 -13.32
CA LEU A 109 -1.74 14.46 -13.03
C LEU A 109 -1.34 13.10 -12.44
N SER A 110 -0.40 12.41 -13.08
CA SER A 110 0.14 11.15 -12.57
C SER A 110 0.76 11.31 -11.18
N TYR A 111 1.44 12.43 -10.92
CA TYR A 111 1.95 12.80 -9.59
C TYR A 111 0.84 12.92 -8.55
N THR A 112 -0.21 13.69 -8.84
CA THR A 112 -1.33 13.87 -7.89
C THR A 112 -2.02 12.55 -7.57
N ALA A 113 -2.20 11.68 -8.57
CA ALA A 113 -2.78 10.35 -8.37
C ALA A 113 -1.90 9.45 -7.49
N ILE A 114 -0.58 9.38 -7.75
CA ILE A 114 0.36 8.63 -6.89
C ILE A 114 0.37 9.22 -5.48
N LEU A 115 0.33 10.54 -5.33
CA LEU A 115 0.33 11.21 -4.04
C LEU A 115 -0.91 10.83 -3.22
N ILE A 116 -2.12 10.98 -3.78
CA ILE A 116 -3.38 10.64 -3.11
C ILE A 116 -3.43 9.15 -2.76
N GLY A 117 -3.09 8.27 -3.72
CA GLY A 117 -3.04 6.83 -3.49
C GLY A 117 -2.05 6.43 -2.39
N SER A 118 -0.89 7.08 -2.36
CA SER A 118 0.13 6.84 -1.34
C SER A 118 -0.29 7.38 0.02
N LEU A 119 -0.86 8.58 0.11
CA LEU A 119 -1.37 9.14 1.36
C LEU A 119 -2.46 8.24 1.96
N SER A 120 -3.36 7.72 1.12
CA SER A 120 -4.35 6.74 1.57
C SER A 120 -3.68 5.46 2.08
N LEU A 121 -2.72 4.89 1.33
CA LEU A 121 -1.98 3.70 1.76
C LEU A 121 -1.22 3.88 3.08
N MET A 122 -0.70 5.07 3.33
CA MET A 122 0.01 5.44 4.55
C MET A 122 -0.91 5.70 5.75
N ALA A 123 -2.24 5.61 5.56
CA ALA A 123 -3.24 5.97 6.56
C ALA A 123 -3.12 7.43 7.01
N PHE A 124 -2.93 8.36 6.06
CA PHE A 124 -2.96 9.78 6.37
C PHE A 124 -4.38 10.21 6.81
N PRO A 125 -4.53 11.06 7.84
CA PRO A 125 -5.84 11.50 8.34
C PRO A 125 -6.78 11.98 7.22
N PHE A 126 -8.08 11.72 7.40
CA PHE A 126 -9.16 12.06 6.46
C PHE A 126 -9.24 11.24 5.16
N LEU A 127 -8.32 10.30 4.92
CA LEU A 127 -8.39 9.39 3.78
C LEU A 127 -8.90 7.99 4.16
N THR A 128 -9.36 7.24 3.17
CA THR A 128 -10.01 5.93 3.38
C THR A 128 -9.10 4.90 4.06
N GLY A 129 -7.80 4.95 3.78
CA GLY A 129 -6.84 4.08 4.45
C GLY A 129 -6.67 4.37 5.94
N PHE A 130 -6.86 5.62 6.40
CA PHE A 130 -6.85 5.95 7.83
C PHE A 130 -7.99 5.24 8.56
N TYR A 131 -9.23 5.49 8.12
CA TYR A 131 -10.41 4.91 8.77
C TYR A 131 -10.41 3.38 8.81
N SER A 132 -9.81 2.72 7.81
CA SER A 132 -9.79 1.26 7.77
C SER A 132 -8.58 0.63 8.46
N LYS A 133 -7.38 1.15 8.24
CA LYS A 133 -6.15 0.55 8.77
C LYS A 133 -5.96 0.86 10.25
N ASP A 134 -6.30 2.08 10.67
CA ASP A 134 -6.19 2.49 12.08
C ASP A 134 -7.18 1.72 12.94
N LEU A 135 -8.42 1.54 12.46
CA LEU A 135 -9.43 0.71 13.11
C LEU A 135 -8.95 -0.74 13.33
N ILE A 136 -8.26 -1.34 12.36
CA ILE A 136 -7.71 -2.71 12.52
C ILE A 136 -6.64 -2.75 13.62
N LEU A 137 -5.79 -1.73 13.71
CA LEU A 137 -4.78 -1.64 14.76
C LEU A 137 -5.39 -1.41 16.14
N GLU A 138 -6.39 -0.54 16.25
CA GLU A 138 -7.12 -0.29 17.49
C GLU A 138 -7.83 -1.55 17.99
N LEU A 139 -8.50 -2.28 17.09
CA LEU A 139 -9.14 -3.56 17.42
C LEU A 139 -8.13 -4.63 17.86
N ALA A 140 -6.93 -4.63 17.28
CA ALA A 140 -5.86 -5.53 17.71
C ALA A 140 -5.35 -5.19 19.13
N ALA A 141 -5.24 -3.91 19.46
CA ALA A 141 -4.85 -3.46 20.79
C ALA A 141 -5.95 -3.71 21.84
N GLY A 142 -7.23 -3.61 21.45
CA GLY A 142 -8.38 -3.77 22.35
C GLY A 142 -8.76 -5.21 22.68
N GLN A 143 -8.17 -6.22 22.03
CA GLN A 143 -8.46 -7.64 22.28
C GLN A 143 -7.87 -8.18 23.59
N TYR A 144 -6.92 -7.47 24.23
CA TYR A 144 -6.25 -7.86 25.49
C TYR A 144 -5.64 -9.29 25.55
N GLU A 145 -5.51 -9.96 24.41
CA GLU A 145 -4.80 -11.24 24.27
C GLU A 145 -3.34 -11.03 23.84
N VAL A 146 -2.47 -12.00 24.15
CA VAL A 146 -1.04 -11.98 23.73
C VAL A 146 -0.91 -11.95 22.21
N SER A 147 -1.74 -12.72 21.50
CA SER A 147 -1.85 -12.74 20.03
C SER A 147 -2.20 -11.35 19.48
N GLY A 148 -3.22 -10.69 20.04
CA GLY A 148 -3.67 -9.35 19.65
C GLY A 148 -2.60 -8.28 19.89
N ASN A 149 -1.95 -8.29 21.07
CA ASN A 149 -0.88 -7.34 21.39
C ASN A 149 0.32 -7.46 20.44
N ILE A 150 0.73 -8.69 20.09
CA ILE A 150 1.84 -8.89 19.14
C ILE A 150 1.42 -8.46 17.73
N ALA A 151 0.19 -8.78 17.32
CA ALA A 151 -0.38 -8.33 16.06
C ALA A 151 -0.41 -6.79 15.95
N TYR A 152 -0.79 -6.10 17.02
CA TYR A 152 -0.75 -4.64 17.10
C TYR A 152 0.66 -4.08 16.92
N TRP A 153 1.68 -4.63 17.59
CA TRP A 153 3.05 -4.14 17.46
C TRP A 153 3.64 -4.40 16.07
N LEU A 154 3.45 -5.60 15.52
CA LEU A 154 3.89 -5.93 14.16
C LEU A 154 3.16 -5.10 13.10
N GLY A 155 1.85 -4.92 13.27
CA GLY A 155 1.03 -4.04 12.44
C GLY A 155 1.56 -2.60 12.49
N THR A 156 1.68 -2.01 13.67
CA THR A 156 2.18 -0.63 13.82
C THR A 156 3.58 -0.44 13.23
N LEU A 157 4.48 -1.40 13.41
CA LEU A 157 5.79 -1.36 12.75
C LEU A 157 5.65 -1.44 11.23
N SER A 158 4.84 -2.35 10.71
CA SER A 158 4.52 -2.44 9.27
C SER A 158 3.90 -1.15 8.71
N ALA A 159 3.05 -0.45 9.47
CA ALA A 159 2.46 0.82 9.10
C ALA A 159 3.53 1.91 8.93
N ARG A 160 4.50 1.97 9.86
CA ARG A 160 5.65 2.90 9.76
C ARG A 160 6.53 2.60 8.55
N LEU A 161 6.82 1.33 8.28
CA LEU A 161 7.58 0.94 7.08
C LEU A 161 6.82 1.28 5.80
N THR A 162 5.48 1.15 5.82
CA THR A 162 4.60 1.58 4.73
C THR A 162 4.71 3.07 4.46
N ALA A 163 4.63 3.90 5.51
CA ALA A 163 4.86 5.33 5.39
C ALA A 163 6.24 5.65 4.80
N PHE A 164 7.26 4.93 5.25
CA PHE A 164 8.63 5.15 4.77
C PHE A 164 8.81 4.79 3.29
N TYR A 165 8.43 3.58 2.84
CA TYR A 165 8.66 3.22 1.43
C TYR A 165 7.74 4.01 0.47
N SER A 166 6.56 4.45 0.92
CA SER A 166 5.67 5.29 0.11
C SER A 166 6.20 6.71 -0.05
N THR A 167 6.70 7.32 1.02
CA THR A 167 7.37 8.63 0.91
C THR A 167 8.67 8.54 0.10
N ARG A 168 9.44 7.45 0.25
CA ARG A 168 10.61 7.16 -0.60
C ARG A 168 10.23 7.07 -2.08
N LEU A 169 9.13 6.38 -2.42
CA LEU A 169 8.66 6.27 -3.80
C LEU A 169 8.33 7.66 -4.38
N ILE A 170 7.55 8.48 -3.65
CA ILE A 170 7.18 9.83 -4.11
C ILE A 170 8.43 10.69 -4.27
N SER A 171 9.33 10.66 -3.29
CA SER A 171 10.56 11.47 -3.30
C SER A 171 11.45 11.13 -4.50
N LEU A 172 11.78 9.85 -4.69
CA LEU A 172 12.67 9.41 -5.77
C LEU A 172 12.05 9.56 -7.16
N ALA A 173 10.73 9.41 -7.31
CA ALA A 173 10.08 9.57 -8.60
C ALA A 173 9.95 11.05 -8.99
N PHE A 174 9.57 11.91 -8.04
CA PHE A 174 9.08 13.25 -8.37
C PHE A 174 9.95 14.39 -7.86
N PHE A 175 10.54 14.29 -6.66
CA PHE A 175 11.20 15.43 -6.00
C PHE A 175 12.73 15.45 -6.13
N THR A 176 13.36 14.30 -6.36
CA THR A 176 14.82 14.25 -6.58
C THR A 176 15.22 14.90 -7.90
N VAL A 177 16.53 15.13 -8.07
CA VAL A 177 17.07 15.60 -9.35
C VAL A 177 16.83 14.58 -10.46
N PRO A 178 16.54 15.02 -11.70
CA PRO A 178 16.46 14.14 -12.86
C PRO A 178 17.72 13.28 -13.01
N ASN A 179 17.58 11.96 -12.91
CA ASN A 179 18.70 11.01 -12.97
C ASN A 179 18.63 10.03 -14.16
N GLY A 180 17.82 10.37 -15.16
CA GLY A 180 17.66 9.59 -16.40
C GLY A 180 18.31 10.28 -17.62
N PRO A 181 18.41 9.58 -18.76
CA PRO A 181 18.85 10.17 -20.03
C PRO A 181 18.01 11.39 -20.41
N LYS A 182 18.65 12.43 -20.96
CA LYS A 182 17.96 13.66 -21.39
C LYS A 182 16.82 13.40 -22.39
N VAL A 183 17.01 12.43 -23.29
CA VAL A 183 16.04 12.04 -24.32
C VAL A 183 14.71 11.60 -23.69
N ASP A 184 14.75 10.90 -22.55
CA ASP A 184 13.55 10.42 -21.87
C ASP A 184 12.73 11.60 -21.32
N TYR A 185 13.39 12.64 -20.80
CA TYR A 185 12.73 13.85 -20.29
C TYR A 185 12.20 14.76 -21.42
N GLU A 186 12.87 14.79 -22.58
CA GLU A 186 12.39 15.56 -23.74
C GLU A 186 11.10 14.98 -24.34
N HIS A 187 10.91 13.66 -24.25
CA HIS A 187 9.71 12.96 -24.71
C HIS A 187 8.72 12.64 -23.57
N ALA A 188 9.00 13.14 -22.37
CA ALA A 188 8.14 12.93 -21.22
C ALA A 188 6.80 13.62 -21.43
N HIS A 189 5.73 12.86 -21.27
CA HIS A 189 4.37 13.33 -21.42
C HIS A 189 3.48 12.67 -20.37
N ASP A 190 2.52 13.43 -19.86
CA ASP A 190 1.52 12.88 -18.94
C ASP A 190 0.57 11.92 -19.67
N ALA A 191 -0.15 11.13 -18.89
CA ALA A 191 -1.04 10.12 -19.43
C ALA A 191 -2.09 10.75 -20.39
N PRO A 192 -2.43 10.08 -21.51
CA PRO A 192 -3.56 10.50 -22.33
C PRO A 192 -4.87 10.42 -21.55
N PHE A 193 -5.88 11.17 -21.97
CA PHE A 193 -7.20 11.22 -21.34
C PHE A 193 -7.83 9.85 -21.05
N ILE A 194 -7.56 8.86 -21.90
CA ILE A 194 -8.10 7.50 -21.75
C ILE A 194 -7.53 6.77 -20.52
N ILE A 195 -6.33 7.15 -20.06
CA ILE A 195 -5.70 6.65 -18.84
C ILE A 195 -6.04 7.54 -17.64
N ILE A 196 -6.31 8.83 -17.85
CA ILE A 196 -6.69 9.77 -16.78
C ILE A 196 -8.11 9.53 -16.26
N ILE A 197 -9.09 9.28 -17.13
CA ILE A 197 -10.50 9.13 -16.69
C ILE A 197 -10.69 8.00 -15.65
N PRO A 198 -10.00 6.85 -15.74
CA PRO A 198 -10.06 5.79 -14.73
C PRO A 198 -9.28 6.05 -13.43
N LEU A 199 -8.42 7.08 -13.37
CA LEU A 199 -7.67 7.47 -12.17
C LEU A 199 -8.55 8.30 -11.22
#